data_AF-A0A427AYH0-F1
#
_entry.id   AF-A0A427AYH0-F1
#
_cell.length_a   1.000
_cell.length_b   1.000
_cell.length_c   1.000
_cell.angle_alpha   90.00
_cell.angle_beta   90.00
_cell.angle_gamma   90.00
#
_symmetry.space_group_name_H-M   'P 1'
#
loop_
_entity.id
_entity.type
_entity.pdbx_description
1 polymer ?
#
loop_
_entity_poly.entity_id
_entity_poly.type
_entity_poly.pdbx_seq_one_letter_code
_entity_poly.pdbx_strand_id
1 'polypeptide(L)'
;MGIVPLCFKPGEDADTLGLTGHERYTINLPSNVSDIKPGQDVTVTTDTGKLFTCTVRFDTEVELAYYSHGGILPYVVRSLVHTNN
;
A
#
# COMPACT_ATOMS: atom_id res chain seq x y z
N MET A 1 -4.88 1.06 -10.60
CA MET A 1 -3.53 1.60 -10.87
C MET A 1 -2.44 0.85 -10.12
N GLY A 2 -2.74 -0.11 -9.22
CA GLY A 2 -1.70 -0.98 -8.64
C GLY A 2 -0.68 -0.25 -7.76
N ILE A 3 -1.06 0.91 -7.20
CA ILE A 3 -0.22 1.70 -6.28
C ILE A 3 -0.68 1.37 -4.85
N VAL A 4 0.27 1.17 -3.94
CA VAL A 4 -0.01 0.99 -2.51
C VAL A 4 -0.15 2.36 -1.85
N PRO A 5 -1.33 2.73 -1.33
CA PRO A 5 -1.49 4.00 -0.64
C PRO A 5 -0.93 3.89 0.78
N LEU A 6 0.06 4.74 1.11
CA LEU A 6 0.64 4.84 2.45
C LEU A 6 0.25 6.16 3.10
N CYS A 7 0.03 6.12 4.41
CA CYS A 7 -0.29 7.29 5.22
C CYS A 7 0.59 7.31 6.46
N PHE A 8 1.14 8.48 6.80
CA PHE A 8 1.82 8.70 8.07
C PHE A 8 0.84 8.51 9.24
N LYS A 9 1.38 8.26 10.43
CA LYS A 9 0.55 8.20 11.64
C LYS A 9 -0.01 9.59 11.98
N PRO A 10 -1.12 9.66 12.73
CA PRO A 10 -1.67 10.93 13.17
C PRO A 10 -0.62 11.78 13.90
N GLY A 11 -0.40 13.00 13.42
CA GLY A 11 0.60 13.91 13.97
C GLY A 11 2.02 13.72 13.43
N GLU A 12 2.23 12.79 12.50
CA GLU A 12 3.46 12.63 11.75
C GLU A 12 3.29 13.11 10.30
N ASP A 13 4.36 13.66 9.76
CA ASP A 13 4.50 14.15 8.39
C ASP A 13 5.99 14.11 7.99
N ALA A 14 6.31 14.58 6.78
CA ALA A 14 7.68 14.58 6.29
C ALA A 14 8.62 15.47 7.14
N ASP A 15 8.14 16.62 7.65
CA ASP A 15 8.96 17.57 8.39
C ASP A 15 9.26 17.08 9.81
N THR A 16 8.24 16.60 10.52
CA THR A 16 8.35 15.98 11.86
C THR A 16 9.22 14.74 11.83
N LEU A 17 9.14 13.96 10.75
CA LEU A 17 10.01 12.82 10.51
C LEU A 17 11.34 13.24 9.89
N GLY A 18 11.59 14.51 9.58
CA GLY A 18 12.83 15.01 8.97
C GLY A 18 13.23 14.25 7.70
N LEU A 19 12.26 14.00 6.81
CA LEU A 19 12.41 13.35 5.52
C LEU A 19 12.65 14.42 4.46
N THR A 20 13.75 14.31 3.73
CA THR A 20 14.12 15.28 2.70
C THR A 20 13.60 14.89 1.30
N GLY A 21 13.25 13.63 1.11
CA GLY A 21 12.85 13.05 -0.18
C GLY A 21 14.04 12.59 -1.03
N HIS A 22 15.27 12.78 -0.55
CA HIS A 22 16.49 12.28 -1.20
C HIS A 22 16.91 10.90 -0.71
N GLU A 23 16.28 10.41 0.35
CA GLU A 23 16.55 9.09 0.92
C GLU A 23 16.01 7.97 0.02
N ARG A 24 16.63 6.81 0.09
CA ARG A 24 16.06 5.59 -0.49
C ARG A 24 15.16 4.91 0.53
N TYR A 25 13.88 4.75 0.18
CA TYR A 25 12.87 4.13 1.04
C TYR A 25 12.75 2.63 0.75
N THR A 26 12.72 1.84 1.81
CA THR A 26 12.38 0.41 1.80
C THR A 26 11.11 0.22 2.61
N ILE A 27 10.05 -0.25 1.97
CA ILE A 27 8.74 -0.45 2.59
C ILE A 27 8.59 -1.94 2.86
N ASN A 28 8.52 -2.34 4.13
CA ASN A 28 8.40 -3.74 4.51
C ASN A 28 6.94 -4.19 4.41
N LEU A 29 6.55 -4.61 3.20
CA LEU A 29 5.25 -5.20 2.90
C LEU A 29 5.35 -6.74 2.88
N PRO A 30 4.25 -7.44 3.21
CA PRO A 30 4.15 -8.88 2.97
C PRO A 30 4.43 -9.23 1.51
N SER A 31 5.10 -10.35 1.26
CA SER A 31 5.41 -10.83 -0.08
C SER A 31 4.17 -11.15 -0.91
N ASN A 32 3.07 -11.52 -0.25
CA ASN A 32 1.79 -11.81 -0.89
C ASN A 32 0.76 -10.75 -0.53
N VAL A 33 0.04 -10.26 -1.54
CA VAL A 33 -1.03 -9.28 -1.39
C VAL A 33 -2.16 -9.78 -0.49
N SER A 34 -2.44 -11.09 -0.54
CA SER A 34 -3.49 -11.72 0.27
C SER A 34 -3.21 -11.66 1.78
N ASP A 35 -1.96 -11.42 2.17
CA ASP A 35 -1.56 -11.31 3.57
C ASP A 35 -1.69 -9.86 4.09
N ILE A 36 -1.94 -8.89 3.20
CA ILE A 36 -2.16 -7.49 3.55
C ILE A 36 -3.58 -7.33 4.09
N LYS A 37 -3.71 -6.73 5.27
CA LYS A 37 -5.01 -6.40 5.86
C LYS A 37 -5.38 -4.94 5.64
N PRO A 38 -6.68 -4.61 5.50
CA PRO A 38 -7.13 -3.22 5.49
C PRO A 38 -6.64 -2.46 6.72
N GLY A 39 -6.08 -1.26 6.52
CA GLY A 39 -5.52 -0.43 7.59
C GLY A 39 -4.29 -1.01 8.30
N GLN A 40 -3.59 -1.99 7.72
CA GLN A 40 -2.39 -2.58 8.32
C GLN A 40 -1.25 -1.55 8.42
N ASP A 41 -0.51 -1.63 9.52
CA ASP A 41 0.73 -0.88 9.68
C ASP A 41 1.93 -1.61 9.07
N VAL A 42 2.79 -0.83 8.42
CA VAL A 42 4.04 -1.28 7.81
C VAL A 42 5.19 -0.41 8.25
N THR A 43 6.35 -1.04 8.43
CA THR A 43 7.59 -0.33 8.73
C THR A 43 8.22 0.16 7.44
N VAL A 44 8.55 1.44 7.41
CA VAL A 44 9.33 2.07 6.35
C VAL A 44 10.73 2.39 6.90
N THR A 45 11.75 1.96 6.18
CA THR A 45 13.15 2.26 6.51
C THR A 45 13.78 3.08 5.40
N THR A 46 14.70 3.95 5.79
CA THR A 46 15.52 4.73 4.86
C THR A 46 16.96 4.25 4.89
N ASP A 47 17.70 4.51 3.81
CA ASP A 47 19.15 4.28 3.75
C ASP A 47 19.96 5.17 4.71
N THR A 48 19.38 6.27 5.19
CA THR A 48 19.94 7.10 6.26
C THR A 48 19.79 6.50 7.65
N GLY A 49 19.11 5.35 7.77
CA GLY A 49 18.88 4.63 9.03
C GLY A 49 17.61 5.05 9.77
N LYS A 50 16.82 5.98 9.22
CA LYS A 50 15.55 6.39 9.82
C LYS A 50 14.48 5.32 9.60
N LEU A 51 13.69 5.07 10.65
CA LEU A 51 12.66 4.04 10.70
C LEU A 51 11.36 4.64 11.26
N PHE A 52 10.26 4.47 10.54
CA PHE A 52 8.94 4.97 10.93
C PHE A 52 7.84 4.03 10.45
N THR A 53 6.63 4.24 10.97
CA THR A 53 5.48 3.39 10.67
C THR A 53 4.51 4.15 9.78
N CYS A 54 4.07 3.51 8.69
CA CYS A 54 2.96 3.99 7.87
C CYS A 54 1.79 3.04 7.96
N THR A 55 0.57 3.58 7.84
CA THR A 55 -0.63 2.77 7.64
C THR A 55 -0.86 2.59 6.14
N VAL A 56 -1.04 1.35 5.71
CA VAL A 56 -1.48 1.00 4.37
C VAL A 56 -2.98 1.28 4.27
N ARG A 57 -3.34 2.26 3.46
CA ARG A 57 -4.72 2.76 3.31
C ARG A 57 -5.51 1.98 2.26
N PHE A 58 -5.49 0.66 2.39
CA PHE A 58 -6.60 -0.14 1.87
C PHE A 58 -7.69 -0.07 2.91
N ASP A 59 -8.80 0.58 2.59
CA ASP A 59 -9.89 0.81 3.53
C ASP A 59 -10.90 -0.35 3.48
N THR A 60 -10.89 -1.17 2.41
CA THR A 60 -11.76 -2.35 2.26
C THR A 60 -11.04 -3.55 1.62
N GLU A 61 -11.59 -4.76 1.82
CA GLU A 61 -11.10 -5.98 1.13
C GLU A 61 -11.26 -5.90 -0.40
N VAL A 62 -12.26 -5.14 -0.87
CA VAL A 62 -12.51 -4.94 -2.30
C VAL A 62 -11.36 -4.17 -2.95
N GLU A 63 -10.78 -3.18 -2.26
CA GLU A 63 -9.63 -2.44 -2.76
C GLU A 63 -8.38 -3.32 -2.86
N LEU A 64 -8.19 -4.24 -1.91
CA LEU A 64 -7.13 -5.26 -1.98
C LEU A 64 -7.31 -6.18 -3.19
N ALA A 65 -8.55 -6.59 -3.48
CA ALA A 65 -8.86 -7.36 -4.68
C ALA A 65 -8.60 -6.56 -5.96
N TYR A 66 -8.91 -5.27 -5.99
CA TYR A 66 -8.56 -4.42 -7.13
C TYR A 66 -7.04 -4.31 -7.29
N TYR A 67 -6.31 -4.16 -6.20
CA TYR A 67 -4.84 -4.08 -6.22
C TYR A 67 -4.20 -5.38 -6.72
N SER A 68 -4.65 -6.55 -6.24
CA SER A 68 -4.12 -7.86 -6.69
C SER A 68 -4.40 -8.15 -8.17
N HIS A 69 -5.47 -7.58 -8.73
CA HIS A 69 -5.79 -7.67 -10.15
C HIS A 69 -5.10 -6.59 -11.02
N GLY A 70 -4.26 -5.72 -10.44
CA GLY A 70 -3.58 -4.62 -11.15
C GLY A 70 -4.46 -3.38 -11.36
N GLY A 71 -5.66 -3.37 -10.82
CA GLY A 71 -6.60 -2.26 -10.82
C GLY A 71 -8.06 -2.70 -10.99
N ILE A 72 -8.97 -1.75 -10.80
CA ILE A 72 -10.41 -1.96 -10.93
C ILE A 72 -10.84 -2.38 -12.35
N LEU A 73 -10.29 -1.74 -13.39
CA LEU A 73 -10.65 -2.07 -14.79
C LEU A 73 -10.28 -3.51 -15.15
N PRO A 74 -9.04 -3.99 -14.91
CA PRO A 74 -8.69 -5.41 -15.09
C PRO A 74 -9.58 -6.36 -14.28
N TYR A 75 -9.91 -6.01 -13.03
CA TYR A 75 -10.80 -6.81 -12.19
C TYR A 75 -12.17 -6.97 -12.84
N VAL A 76 -12.82 -5.86 -13.21
CA VAL A 76 -14.18 -5.86 -13.79
C VAL A 76 -14.19 -6.61 -15.12
N VAL A 77 -13.22 -6.38 -16.01
CA VAL A 77 -13.15 -7.09 -17.31
C VAL A 77 -13.04 -8.61 -17.10
N ARG A 78 -12.19 -9.06 -16.18
CA ARG A 78 -12.06 -10.50 -15.87
C ARG A 78 -13.35 -11.06 -15.29
N SER A 79 -14.02 -10.34 -14.40
CA SER A 79 -15.30 -10.78 -13.82
C SER A 79 -16.37 -10.93 -14.89
N LEU A 80 -16.50 -9.96 -15.80
CA LEU A 80 -17.48 -9.99 -16.90
C LEU A 80 -17.23 -11.15 -17.88
N VAL A 81 -15.97 -11.49 -18.17
CA VAL A 81 -15.63 -12.67 -19.00
C VAL A 81 -16.01 -13.98 -18.30
N HIS A 82 -15.89 -14.06 -16.98
CA HIS A 82 -16.27 -15.25 -16.21
C HIS A 82 -17.79 -15.39 -15.99
N THR A 83 -18.56 -14.28 -16.03
CA THR A 83 -20.02 -14.31 -15.87
C THR A 83 -20.78 -14.78 -17.12
N ASN A 84 -20.11 -14.89 -18.27
CA ASN A 84 -20.74 -15.30 -19.54
C ASN A 84 -20.57 -16.80 -19.88
N ASN A 85 -20.44 -17.66 -18.85
CA ASN A 85 -20.39 -19.12 -18.98
C ASN A 85 -21.22 -19.76 -17.87
#